data_AF-A0A849ZDV5-F1
#
_entry.id   AF-A0A849ZDV5-F1
#
_cell.length_a   1.000
_cell.length_b   1.000
_cell.length_c   1.000
_cell.angle_alpha   90.00
_cell.angle_beta   90.00
_cell.angle_gamma   90.00
#
_symmetry.space_group_name_H-M   'P 1'
#
loop_
_entity.id
_entity.type
_entity.pdbx_description
1 polymer ?
#
loop_
_entity_poly.entity_id
_entity_poly.type
_entity_poly.pdbx_seq_one_letter_code
_entity_poly.pdbx_strand_id
1 'polypeptide(L)'
;MSRSLVKALKNSRRRAFLRRAGGALLGLPLLELTHGKAWSAGEGARRFITVFEHGGTMINQSHSSLHDGNEEYVKEDYWKPADPGENLVLGPIMEGLEAVKSKVLVLRGIDNMAGGQQAQYGSGGHGISNVTALTAADCNLADDEGQSDSLGPSIDQVLAERLADKFPVTFKRIHLTVPGHQYGSPYYAAANQRVYGQESPIDAFNTIFEGVNPDQPDPAYEHLKLKRRMILDGVMEDYNGFRGVVSQSDIHKIDAHLDHLSDLHAELSAATVLCEPPTDIDGASNATGDVIGLL
;
A
#
# COMPACT_ATOMS: atom_id res chain seq x y z
N MET A 1 49.78 -12.59 35.67
CA MET A 1 48.54 -12.88 34.91
C MET A 1 48.64 -14.26 34.27
N SER A 2 47.68 -15.15 34.55
CA SER A 2 47.67 -16.54 34.04
C SER A 2 47.47 -16.57 32.51
N ARG A 3 48.18 -17.49 31.83
CA ARG A 3 48.06 -17.71 30.37
C ARG A 3 46.62 -18.04 29.92
N SER A 4 45.75 -18.53 30.81
CA SER A 4 44.33 -18.83 30.48
C SER A 4 43.48 -17.57 30.32
N LEU A 5 43.71 -16.55 31.16
CA LEU A 5 42.99 -15.27 31.10
C LEU A 5 43.30 -14.52 29.80
N VAL A 6 44.56 -14.53 29.37
CA VAL A 6 45.00 -13.90 28.11
C VAL A 6 44.38 -14.61 26.89
N LYS A 7 44.23 -15.94 26.94
CA LYS A 7 43.61 -16.73 25.88
C LYS A 7 42.09 -16.50 25.80
N ALA A 8 41.42 -16.37 26.94
CA ALA A 8 39.99 -16.06 27.02
C ALA A 8 39.67 -14.64 26.49
N LEU A 9 40.48 -13.64 26.87
CA LEU A 9 40.38 -12.26 26.37
C LEU A 9 40.63 -12.16 24.86
N LYS A 10 41.61 -12.90 24.32
CA LYS A 10 41.85 -12.97 22.87
C LYS A 10 40.68 -13.60 22.11
N ASN A 11 40.05 -14.63 22.68
CA ASN A 11 38.93 -15.31 22.04
C ASN A 11 37.63 -14.48 22.08
N SER A 12 37.38 -13.67 23.11
CA SER A 12 36.19 -12.79 23.13
C SER A 12 36.32 -11.65 22.11
N ARG A 13 37.52 -11.06 21.98
CA ARG A 13 37.82 -10.02 20.98
C ARG A 13 37.69 -10.52 19.56
N ARG A 14 38.18 -11.74 19.25
CA ARG A 14 37.98 -12.37 17.93
C ARG A 14 36.52 -12.68 17.63
N ARG A 15 35.74 -13.12 18.63
CA ARG A 15 34.32 -13.47 18.45
C ARG A 15 33.45 -12.21 18.29
N ALA A 16 33.76 -11.14 19.02
CA ALA A 16 33.16 -9.82 18.84
C ALA A 16 33.53 -9.23 17.47
N PHE A 17 34.81 -9.34 17.07
CA PHE A 17 35.27 -8.93 15.74
C PHE A 17 34.55 -9.72 14.64
N LEU A 18 34.45 -11.04 14.71
CA LEU A 18 33.77 -11.83 13.67
C LEU A 18 32.26 -11.62 13.63
N ARG A 19 31.61 -11.37 14.77
CA ARG A 19 30.17 -11.02 14.81
C ARG A 19 29.90 -9.65 14.21
N ARG A 20 30.71 -8.65 14.56
CA ARG A 20 30.55 -7.28 14.04
C ARG A 20 31.04 -7.17 12.58
N ALA A 21 32.20 -7.75 12.26
CA ALA A 21 32.83 -7.63 10.94
C ALA A 21 32.15 -8.53 9.91
N GLY A 22 31.66 -9.69 10.33
CA GLY A 22 30.89 -10.59 9.46
C GLY A 22 29.54 -10.01 9.06
N GLY A 23 28.91 -9.19 9.91
CA GLY A 23 27.66 -8.48 9.57
C GLY A 23 27.89 -7.34 8.59
N ALA A 24 28.87 -6.49 8.85
CA ALA A 24 29.16 -5.32 8.00
C ALA A 24 29.80 -5.69 6.65
N LEU A 25 30.84 -6.53 6.64
CA LEU A 25 31.62 -6.82 5.42
C LEU A 25 30.91 -7.76 4.44
N LEU A 26 29.98 -8.60 4.90
CA LEU A 26 29.18 -9.45 4.01
C LEU A 26 27.87 -8.76 3.56
N GLY A 27 27.35 -7.84 4.36
CA GLY A 27 26.14 -7.08 4.01
C GLY A 27 26.39 -6.01 2.94
N LEU A 28 27.54 -5.32 3.00
CA LEU A 28 27.84 -4.14 2.18
C LEU A 28 27.88 -4.40 0.65
N PRO A 29 28.64 -5.38 0.13
CA PRO A 29 28.67 -5.63 -1.30
C PRO A 29 27.33 -6.14 -1.83
N LEU A 30 26.61 -6.92 -1.02
CA LEU A 30 25.31 -7.49 -1.41
C LEU A 30 24.21 -6.41 -1.40
N LEU A 31 24.23 -5.45 -0.48
CA LEU A 31 23.30 -4.32 -0.47
C LEU A 31 23.55 -3.36 -1.63
N GLU A 32 24.81 -3.01 -1.92
CA GLU A 32 25.13 -2.12 -3.06
C GLU A 32 24.79 -2.75 -4.42
N LEU A 33 24.98 -4.07 -4.57
CA LEU A 33 24.64 -4.79 -5.79
C LEU A 33 23.14 -5.01 -5.99
N THR A 34 22.33 -4.96 -4.92
CA THR A 34 20.88 -5.23 -4.99
C THR A 34 20.01 -3.99 -4.81
N HIS A 35 20.56 -2.89 -4.27
CA HIS A 35 19.81 -1.66 -3.97
C HIS A 35 20.56 -0.42 -4.50
N GLY A 36 20.38 -0.13 -5.79
CA GLY A 36 20.76 1.16 -6.37
C GLY A 36 19.87 2.26 -5.78
N LYS A 37 20.46 3.14 -4.95
CA LYS A 37 19.76 4.12 -4.08
C LYS A 37 18.94 3.44 -2.99
N ALA A 38 19.56 3.24 -1.82
CA ALA A 38 18.83 2.89 -0.61
C ALA A 38 18.00 4.10 -0.16
N TRP A 39 16.71 4.10 -0.50
CA TRP A 39 15.74 4.98 0.15
C TRP A 39 15.56 4.48 1.58
N SER A 40 16.26 5.10 2.51
CA SER A 40 16.26 4.76 3.94
C SER A 40 15.14 5.45 4.72
N ALA A 41 14.09 5.90 4.02
CA ALA A 41 12.77 6.00 4.62
C ALA A 41 12.36 4.57 5.02
N GLY A 42 12.76 4.14 6.22
CA GLY A 42 12.51 2.78 6.71
C GLY A 42 11.08 2.41 6.40
N GLU A 43 10.91 1.31 5.66
CA GLU A 43 9.72 0.98 4.88
C GLU A 43 8.45 1.52 5.55
N GLY A 44 7.96 2.68 5.08
CA GLY A 44 6.75 3.27 5.62
C GLY A 44 5.61 2.27 5.49
N ALA A 45 4.61 2.34 6.38
CA ALA A 45 3.44 1.49 6.28
C ALA A 45 2.89 1.59 4.84
N ARG A 46 3.03 0.50 4.09
CA ARG A 46 2.55 0.44 2.72
C ARG A 46 1.04 0.34 2.79
N ARG A 47 0.35 1.15 1.99
CA ARG A 47 -1.11 1.18 1.92
C ARG A 47 -1.51 0.64 0.56
N PHE A 48 -2.53 -0.20 0.56
CA PHE A 48 -3.20 -0.66 -0.65
C PHE A 48 -4.60 -0.09 -0.63
N ILE A 49 -4.98 0.61 -1.69
CA ILE A 49 -6.28 1.27 -1.82
C ILE A 49 -6.93 0.73 -3.08
N THR A 50 -8.16 0.25 -2.94
CA THR A 50 -9.01 -0.16 -4.06
C THR A 50 -10.16 0.81 -4.16
N VAL A 51 -10.43 1.29 -5.38
CA VAL A 51 -11.66 2.00 -5.71
C VAL A 51 -12.44 1.09 -6.63
N PHE A 52 -13.69 0.82 -6.27
CA PHE A 52 -14.57 -0.03 -7.04
C PHE A 52 -15.82 0.75 -7.39
N GLU A 53 -16.18 0.75 -8.68
CA GLU A 53 -17.38 1.38 -9.22
C GLU A 53 -18.29 0.30 -9.81
N HIS A 54 -19.53 0.25 -9.33
CA HIS A 54 -20.53 -0.67 -9.86
C HIS A 54 -20.87 -0.33 -11.31
N GLY A 55 -20.87 -1.32 -12.19
CA GLY A 55 -21.18 -1.14 -13.62
C GLY A 55 -19.98 -0.80 -14.49
N GLY A 56 -18.85 -0.43 -13.88
CA GLY A 56 -17.62 -0.08 -14.60
C GLY A 56 -17.76 1.21 -15.42
N THR A 57 -16.91 1.36 -16.43
CA THR A 57 -16.87 2.55 -17.29
C THR A 57 -17.15 2.20 -18.75
N MET A 58 -17.38 3.22 -19.58
CA MET A 58 -17.64 3.05 -21.01
C MET A 58 -16.38 2.57 -21.73
N ILE A 59 -16.38 1.28 -22.05
CA ILE A 59 -15.38 0.60 -22.86
C ILE A 59 -16.04 0.02 -24.12
N ASN A 60 -15.29 -0.04 -25.22
CA ASN A 60 -15.77 -0.67 -26.46
C ASN A 60 -15.84 -2.19 -26.26
N GLN A 61 -16.93 -2.68 -25.67
CA GLN A 61 -17.27 -4.09 -25.66
C GLN A 61 -17.94 -4.44 -26.99
N SER A 62 -17.12 -4.84 -27.96
CA SER A 62 -17.57 -5.92 -28.83
C SER A 62 -17.61 -7.16 -27.93
N HIS A 63 -18.76 -7.78 -27.68
CA HIS A 63 -19.05 -9.05 -28.37
C HIS A 63 -20.52 -9.52 -28.32
N SER A 64 -21.47 -8.78 -27.72
CA SER A 64 -22.89 -9.13 -27.83
C SER A 64 -23.82 -7.98 -27.45
N SER A 65 -24.31 -7.27 -28.48
CA SER A 65 -25.66 -6.72 -28.60
C SER A 65 -26.39 -6.30 -27.31
N LEU A 66 -26.17 -5.05 -26.87
CA LEU A 66 -27.25 -4.20 -26.39
C LEU A 66 -27.08 -2.83 -27.06
N HIS A 67 -27.87 -2.65 -28.12
CA HIS A 67 -27.96 -1.42 -28.88
C HIS A 67 -29.19 -0.65 -28.38
N ASP A 68 -29.05 0.63 -28.08
CA ASP A 68 -30.18 1.55 -27.81
C ASP A 68 -31.00 1.86 -29.08
N GLY A 69 -30.60 1.30 -30.23
CA GLY A 69 -31.25 1.47 -31.53
C GLY A 69 -30.76 2.70 -32.32
N ASN A 70 -29.91 3.56 -31.75
CA ASN A 70 -29.46 4.80 -32.39
C ASN A 70 -27.98 4.79 -32.82
N GLU A 71 -27.22 3.75 -32.49
CA GLU A 71 -25.80 3.58 -32.83
C GLU A 71 -24.87 4.69 -32.26
N GLU A 72 -25.38 5.63 -31.47
CA GLU A 72 -24.69 6.86 -31.05
C GLU A 72 -23.41 6.60 -30.23
N TYR A 73 -23.40 5.53 -29.43
CA TYR A 73 -22.27 5.18 -28.55
C TYR A 73 -21.53 3.91 -28.98
N VAL A 74 -21.82 3.40 -30.18
CA VAL A 74 -21.17 2.19 -30.71
C VAL A 74 -19.71 2.52 -31.05
N LYS A 75 -18.77 1.79 -30.42
CA LYS A 75 -17.30 1.87 -30.59
C LYS A 75 -16.57 2.94 -29.79
N GLU A 76 -17.23 3.65 -28.90
CA GLU A 76 -16.53 4.54 -27.96
C GLU A 76 -15.87 3.74 -26.82
N ASP A 77 -14.63 4.10 -26.52
CA ASP A 77 -13.84 3.55 -25.42
C ASP A 77 -13.20 4.75 -24.75
N TYR A 78 -13.75 5.16 -23.60
CA TYR A 78 -13.24 6.30 -22.84
C TYR A 78 -12.17 5.90 -21.82
N TRP A 79 -12.01 4.60 -21.55
CA TRP A 79 -10.91 4.08 -20.74
C TRP A 79 -9.57 4.06 -21.49
N LYS A 80 -9.59 4.00 -22.82
CA LYS A 80 -8.34 4.05 -23.59
C LYS A 80 -7.60 5.37 -23.34
N PRO A 81 -6.26 5.33 -23.17
CA PRO A 81 -5.44 6.53 -23.31
C PRO A 81 -5.68 7.20 -24.66
N ALA A 82 -5.61 8.53 -24.71
CA ALA A 82 -5.68 9.28 -25.96
C ALA A 82 -4.46 9.01 -26.85
N ASP A 83 -3.29 8.78 -26.25
CA ASP A 83 -2.07 8.30 -26.90
C ASP A 83 -1.36 7.28 -25.98
N PRO A 84 -1.20 6.02 -26.40
CA PRO A 84 -0.52 4.97 -25.63
C PRO A 84 1.01 4.99 -25.77
N GLY A 85 1.62 6.03 -26.35
CA GLY A 85 3.07 6.18 -26.47
C GLY A 85 3.83 6.32 -25.13
N GLU A 86 5.16 6.54 -25.19
CA GLU A 86 6.00 6.72 -23.99
C GLU A 86 5.50 7.83 -23.06
N ASN A 87 4.82 8.83 -23.63
CA ASN A 87 4.12 9.87 -22.90
C ASN A 87 2.63 9.54 -22.85
N LEU A 88 2.20 8.87 -21.79
CA LEU A 88 0.78 8.61 -21.53
C LEU A 88 -0.02 9.92 -21.67
N VAL A 89 -1.06 9.91 -22.50
CA VAL A 89 -2.07 10.98 -22.55
C VAL A 89 -3.38 10.40 -22.06
N LEU A 90 -3.88 10.93 -20.94
CA LEU A 90 -5.11 10.45 -20.32
C LEU A 90 -6.35 10.89 -21.13
N GLY A 91 -7.36 10.03 -21.17
CA GLY A 91 -8.66 10.32 -21.77
C GLY A 91 -9.58 11.11 -20.84
N PRO A 92 -10.76 11.55 -21.31
CA PRO A 92 -11.65 12.45 -20.58
C PRO A 92 -12.05 11.96 -19.17
N ILE A 93 -12.39 10.67 -19.02
CA ILE A 93 -12.79 10.12 -17.71
C ILE A 93 -11.63 10.00 -16.72
N MET A 94 -10.38 10.14 -17.19
CA MET A 94 -9.16 10.11 -16.38
C MET A 94 -8.51 11.49 -16.23
N GLU A 95 -9.14 12.57 -16.72
CA GLU A 95 -8.57 13.93 -16.68
C GLU A 95 -8.20 14.35 -15.24
N GLY A 96 -9.00 13.95 -14.26
CA GLY A 96 -8.72 14.22 -12.84
C GLY A 96 -7.42 13.60 -12.31
N LEU A 97 -6.80 12.65 -13.04
CA LEU A 97 -5.54 12.03 -12.67
C LEU A 97 -4.30 12.71 -13.30
N GLU A 98 -4.48 13.77 -14.11
CA GLU A 98 -3.38 14.40 -14.85
C GLU A 98 -2.24 14.88 -13.94
N ALA A 99 -2.57 15.42 -12.76
CA ALA A 99 -1.60 15.88 -11.76
C ALA A 99 -0.69 14.75 -11.22
N VAL A 100 -1.13 13.50 -11.32
CA VAL A 100 -0.39 12.31 -10.84
C VAL A 100 -0.05 11.34 -11.97
N LYS A 101 -0.18 11.76 -13.23
CA LYS A 101 -0.01 10.91 -14.43
C LYS A 101 1.29 10.12 -14.46
N SER A 102 2.39 10.68 -13.94
CA SER A 102 3.69 10.00 -13.85
C SER A 102 3.70 8.76 -12.92
N LYS A 103 2.64 8.57 -12.13
CA LYS A 103 2.41 7.44 -11.22
C LYS A 103 1.25 6.55 -11.68
N VAL A 104 0.62 6.85 -12.82
CA VAL A 104 -0.55 6.13 -13.32
C VAL A 104 -0.12 5.09 -14.35
N LEU A 105 -0.67 3.89 -14.23
CA LEU A 105 -0.61 2.85 -15.24
C LEU A 105 -2.04 2.52 -15.67
N VAL A 106 -2.37 2.74 -16.95
CA VAL A 106 -3.67 2.37 -17.50
C VAL A 106 -3.57 0.96 -18.09
N LEU A 107 -4.24 0.01 -17.44
CA LEU A 107 -4.27 -1.39 -17.89
C LEU A 107 -5.47 -1.63 -18.81
N ARG A 108 -5.24 -2.35 -19.91
CA ARG A 108 -6.24 -2.77 -20.90
C ARG A 108 -6.01 -4.22 -21.32
N GLY A 109 -7.04 -4.89 -21.80
CA GLY A 109 -6.97 -6.29 -22.24
C GLY A 109 -6.86 -7.28 -21.09
N ILE A 110 -7.41 -6.93 -19.92
CA ILE A 110 -7.54 -7.82 -18.76
C ILE A 110 -9.02 -8.09 -18.57
N ASP A 111 -9.42 -9.34 -18.75
CA ASP A 111 -10.81 -9.78 -18.59
C ASP A 111 -11.01 -10.44 -17.22
N ASN A 112 -12.19 -10.20 -16.62
CA ASN A 112 -12.62 -10.92 -15.42
C ASN A 112 -13.11 -12.34 -15.80
N MET A 113 -12.15 -13.20 -16.14
CA MET A 113 -12.42 -14.56 -16.59
C MET A 113 -13.15 -15.39 -15.52
N ALA A 114 -12.88 -15.15 -14.23
CA ALA A 114 -13.57 -15.83 -13.13
C ALA A 114 -15.08 -15.56 -13.15
N GLY A 115 -15.49 -14.31 -13.40
CA GLY A 115 -16.90 -13.95 -13.53
C GLY A 115 -17.52 -14.48 -14.83
N GLY A 116 -16.78 -14.38 -15.94
CA GLY A 116 -17.23 -14.86 -17.25
C GLY A 116 -17.50 -16.37 -17.28
N GLN A 117 -16.57 -17.17 -16.76
CA GLN A 117 -16.64 -18.64 -16.82
C GLN A 117 -17.69 -19.26 -15.88
N GLN A 118 -18.00 -18.59 -14.78
CA GLN A 118 -18.94 -19.08 -13.78
C GLN A 118 -20.36 -18.54 -13.96
N ALA A 119 -20.54 -17.45 -14.72
CA ALA A 119 -21.87 -16.90 -14.99
C ALA A 119 -22.75 -17.91 -15.75
N GLN A 120 -24.05 -17.90 -15.45
CA GLN A 120 -25.03 -18.81 -16.04
C GLN A 120 -24.97 -18.85 -17.58
N TYR A 121 -24.71 -17.71 -18.22
CA TYR A 121 -24.67 -17.58 -19.69
C TYR A 121 -23.24 -17.49 -20.26
N GLY A 122 -22.20 -17.66 -19.43
CA GLY A 122 -20.81 -17.59 -19.90
C GLY A 122 -20.33 -16.19 -20.33
N SER A 123 -21.15 -15.15 -20.13
CA SER A 123 -20.90 -13.77 -20.54
C SER A 123 -20.48 -12.84 -19.39
N GLY A 124 -20.46 -13.35 -18.17
CA GLY A 124 -20.50 -12.50 -16.98
C GLY A 124 -21.91 -11.96 -16.71
N GLY A 125 -22.15 -11.50 -15.49
CA GLY A 125 -23.40 -10.88 -15.04
C GLY A 125 -23.09 -9.82 -13.98
N HIS A 126 -23.96 -8.82 -13.82
CA HIS A 126 -23.67 -7.68 -12.93
C HIS A 126 -23.31 -8.13 -11.51
N GLY A 127 -24.05 -9.11 -10.96
CA GLY A 127 -23.76 -9.68 -9.66
C GLY A 127 -22.39 -10.37 -9.59
N ILE A 128 -22.21 -11.44 -10.35
CA ILE A 128 -21.00 -12.28 -10.27
C ILE A 128 -19.73 -11.52 -10.67
N SER A 129 -19.78 -10.67 -11.69
CA SER A 129 -18.62 -9.89 -12.13
C SER A 129 -18.11 -8.98 -11.01
N ASN A 130 -19.00 -8.45 -10.18
CA ASN A 130 -18.62 -7.64 -9.04
C ASN A 130 -18.02 -8.49 -7.93
N VAL A 131 -18.58 -9.68 -7.66
CA VAL A 131 -18.04 -10.63 -6.68
C VAL A 131 -16.62 -11.06 -7.03
N THR A 132 -16.36 -11.38 -8.29
CA THR A 132 -15.07 -11.93 -8.72
C THR A 132 -14.00 -10.87 -8.99
N ALA A 133 -14.36 -9.59 -9.09
CA ALA A 133 -13.43 -8.51 -9.47
C ALA A 133 -12.19 -8.42 -8.56
N LEU A 134 -12.36 -8.62 -7.25
CA LEU A 134 -11.25 -8.60 -6.28
C LEU A 134 -10.99 -9.96 -5.61
N THR A 135 -11.85 -10.95 -5.80
CA THR A 135 -11.69 -12.28 -5.19
C THR A 135 -11.04 -13.28 -6.15
N ALA A 136 -11.36 -13.18 -7.46
CA ALA A 136 -11.04 -14.19 -8.47
C ALA A 136 -11.37 -15.64 -8.04
N ALA A 137 -12.31 -15.81 -7.11
CA ALA A 137 -12.63 -17.08 -6.49
C ALA A 137 -13.85 -17.74 -7.14
N ASP A 138 -14.04 -19.02 -6.83
CA ASP A 138 -15.31 -19.69 -7.10
C ASP A 138 -16.45 -18.99 -6.33
N CYS A 139 -17.63 -18.94 -6.92
CA CYS A 139 -18.80 -18.29 -6.34
C CYS A 139 -19.92 -19.30 -6.07
N ASN A 140 -20.63 -19.10 -4.96
CA ASN A 140 -21.94 -19.71 -4.78
C ASN A 140 -22.96 -18.87 -5.57
N LEU A 141 -23.55 -19.48 -6.61
CA LEU A 141 -24.44 -18.80 -7.54
C LEU A 141 -25.88 -18.93 -7.04
N ALA A 142 -26.49 -17.81 -6.66
CA ALA A 142 -27.90 -17.76 -6.27
C ALA A 142 -28.78 -17.28 -7.44
N ASP A 143 -28.36 -16.20 -8.12
CA ASP A 143 -28.96 -15.64 -9.33
C ASP A 143 -28.08 -14.50 -9.91
N ASP A 144 -28.50 -13.95 -11.07
CA ASP A 144 -27.85 -12.81 -11.73
C ASP A 144 -28.11 -11.45 -11.04
N GLU A 145 -28.94 -11.42 -9.98
CA GLU A 145 -29.40 -10.21 -9.27
C GLU A 145 -28.51 -9.84 -8.08
N GLY A 146 -27.27 -10.34 -8.02
CA GLY A 146 -26.27 -9.91 -7.03
C GLY A 146 -26.33 -10.67 -5.70
N GLN A 147 -27.09 -11.75 -5.62
CA GLN A 147 -27.13 -12.67 -4.47
C GLN A 147 -25.99 -13.69 -4.48
N SER A 148 -25.17 -13.71 -5.54
CA SER A 148 -23.97 -14.56 -5.59
C SER A 148 -22.96 -14.13 -4.51
N ASP A 149 -22.31 -15.11 -3.89
CA ASP A 149 -21.29 -14.88 -2.85
C ASP A 149 -19.97 -15.57 -3.20
N SER A 150 -18.86 -14.97 -2.79
CA SER A 150 -17.52 -15.51 -3.03
C SER A 150 -17.22 -16.67 -2.08
N LEU A 151 -16.57 -17.73 -2.57
CA LEU A 151 -16.00 -18.81 -1.76
C LEU A 151 -14.55 -18.55 -1.34
N GLY A 152 -14.00 -17.37 -1.65
CA GLY A 152 -12.66 -16.94 -1.28
C GLY A 152 -12.59 -15.50 -0.79
N PRO A 153 -11.50 -15.13 -0.08
CA PRO A 153 -11.28 -13.76 0.34
C PRO A 153 -10.93 -12.86 -0.86
N SER A 154 -11.21 -11.57 -0.74
CA SER A 154 -10.77 -10.55 -1.69
C SER A 154 -9.32 -10.14 -1.45
N ILE A 155 -8.65 -9.65 -2.50
CA ILE A 155 -7.22 -9.30 -2.47
C ILE A 155 -6.88 -8.25 -1.42
N ASP A 156 -7.78 -7.29 -1.19
CA ASP A 156 -7.63 -6.28 -0.13
C ASP A 156 -7.60 -6.91 1.26
N GLN A 157 -8.40 -7.95 1.52
CA GLN A 157 -8.43 -8.65 2.80
C GLN A 157 -7.17 -9.49 3.01
N VAL A 158 -6.70 -10.16 1.96
CA VAL A 158 -5.44 -10.93 1.98
C VAL A 158 -4.25 -10.01 2.20
N LEU A 159 -4.23 -8.85 1.54
CA LEU A 159 -3.14 -7.87 1.69
C LEU A 159 -3.19 -7.15 3.04
N ALA A 160 -4.37 -6.81 3.56
CA ALA A 160 -4.54 -6.16 4.85
C ALA A 160 -3.87 -6.96 5.99
N GLU A 161 -4.07 -8.28 6.03
CA GLU A 161 -3.44 -9.13 7.04
C GLU A 161 -1.92 -9.17 6.88
N ARG A 162 -1.42 -9.40 5.65
CA ARG A 162 0.03 -9.45 5.38
C ARG A 162 0.74 -8.14 5.68
N LEU A 163 0.08 -7.01 5.39
CA LEU A 163 0.62 -5.68 5.66
C LEU A 163 0.61 -5.38 7.15
N ALA A 164 -0.47 -5.75 7.87
CA ALA A 164 -0.55 -5.56 9.31
C ALA A 164 0.49 -6.39 10.09
N ASP A 165 0.80 -7.59 9.62
CA ASP A 165 1.87 -8.44 10.20
C ASP A 165 3.26 -7.77 10.08
N LYS A 166 3.48 -7.00 9.02
CA LYS A 166 4.75 -6.30 8.75
C LYS A 166 4.80 -4.90 9.36
N PHE A 167 3.66 -4.20 9.34
CA PHE A 167 3.49 -2.83 9.77
C PHE A 167 2.31 -2.76 10.73
N PRO A 168 2.56 -2.78 12.06
CA PRO A 168 1.49 -2.61 13.03
C PRO A 168 0.76 -1.29 12.79
N VAL A 169 -0.55 -1.36 12.60
CA VAL A 169 -1.45 -0.24 12.33
C VAL A 169 -2.71 -0.39 13.19
N THR A 170 -3.35 0.72 13.54
CA THR A 170 -4.63 0.73 14.28
C THR A 170 -5.72 0.02 13.50
N PHE A 171 -5.85 0.34 12.21
CA PHE A 171 -6.80 -0.27 11.30
C PHE A 171 -6.06 -1.08 10.25
N LYS A 172 -6.26 -2.40 10.24
CA LYS A 172 -5.74 -3.26 9.16
C LYS A 172 -6.39 -2.94 7.81
N ARG A 173 -7.64 -2.46 7.86
CA ARG A 173 -8.51 -2.21 6.71
C ARG A 173 -9.53 -1.12 7.07
N ILE A 174 -9.91 -0.32 6.08
CA ILE A 174 -10.97 0.68 6.18
C ILE A 174 -11.79 0.53 4.90
N HIS A 175 -13.08 0.24 5.05
CA HIS A 175 -14.01 0.07 3.94
C HIS A 175 -15.01 1.21 4.01
N LEU A 176 -15.07 1.99 2.95
CA LEU A 176 -16.02 3.09 2.79
C LEU A 176 -16.87 2.78 1.56
N THR A 177 -18.14 3.18 1.59
CA THR A 177 -19.04 2.96 0.47
C THR A 177 -19.95 4.15 0.27
N VAL A 178 -20.28 4.42 -1.00
CA VAL A 178 -21.35 5.35 -1.36
C VAL A 178 -22.55 4.49 -1.75
N PRO A 179 -23.68 4.57 -1.03
CA PRO A 179 -24.82 3.73 -1.32
C PRO A 179 -25.41 4.07 -2.70
N GLY A 180 -25.89 3.05 -3.40
CA GLY A 180 -26.49 3.19 -4.72
C GLY A 180 -27.09 1.87 -5.19
N HIS A 181 -27.61 1.83 -6.42
CA HIS A 181 -28.04 0.58 -7.03
C HIS A 181 -26.83 -0.30 -7.33
N GLN A 182 -26.65 -1.38 -6.57
CA GLN A 182 -25.48 -2.24 -6.66
C GLN A 182 -25.89 -3.71 -6.70
N TYR A 183 -25.38 -4.44 -7.70
CA TYR A 183 -25.48 -5.90 -7.75
C TYR A 183 -24.19 -6.52 -7.21
N GLY A 184 -24.23 -7.22 -6.08
CA GLY A 184 -23.04 -7.85 -5.50
C GLY A 184 -22.05 -6.87 -4.86
N SER A 185 -20.94 -7.38 -4.34
CA SER A 185 -19.82 -6.62 -3.76
C SER A 185 -18.52 -7.35 -4.08
N PRO A 186 -17.39 -6.67 -4.32
CA PRO A 186 -16.10 -7.34 -4.53
C PRO A 186 -15.39 -7.71 -3.22
N TYR A 187 -15.90 -7.27 -2.06
CA TYR A 187 -15.17 -7.34 -0.79
C TYR A 187 -15.64 -8.51 0.09
N TYR A 188 -14.73 -9.45 0.37
CA TYR A 188 -15.02 -10.65 1.17
C TYR A 188 -13.86 -11.02 2.10
N ALA A 189 -14.13 -11.13 3.40
CA ALA A 189 -13.14 -11.52 4.38
C ALA A 189 -12.73 -13.01 4.24
N ALA A 190 -13.66 -13.84 3.79
CA ALA A 190 -13.50 -15.27 3.53
C ALA A 190 -14.71 -15.79 2.72
N ALA A 191 -14.78 -17.11 2.53
CA ALA A 191 -15.91 -17.78 1.91
C ALA A 191 -17.25 -17.39 2.58
N ASN A 192 -18.18 -16.86 1.79
CA ASN A 192 -19.50 -16.39 2.19
C ASN A 192 -19.48 -15.34 3.32
N GLN A 193 -18.38 -14.58 3.44
CA GLN A 193 -18.23 -13.52 4.44
C GLN A 193 -18.06 -12.17 3.75
N ARG A 194 -19.15 -11.64 3.21
CA ARG A 194 -19.17 -10.33 2.55
C ARG A 194 -18.84 -9.23 3.56
N VAL A 195 -18.07 -8.24 3.10
CA VAL A 195 -17.71 -7.05 3.87
C VAL A 195 -18.45 -5.84 3.33
N TYR A 196 -19.02 -5.05 4.23
CA TYR A 196 -19.72 -3.81 3.92
C TYR A 196 -18.90 -2.61 4.37
N GLY A 197 -18.93 -1.53 3.59
CA GLY A 197 -18.27 -0.27 3.93
C GLY A 197 -19.13 0.60 4.84
N GLN A 198 -18.48 1.54 5.53
CA GLN A 198 -19.15 2.62 6.23
C GLN A 198 -19.72 3.62 5.19
N GLU A 199 -21.01 3.88 5.28
CA GLU A 199 -21.75 4.79 4.38
C GLU A 199 -21.72 6.24 4.85
N SER A 200 -21.71 6.44 6.17
CA SER A 200 -21.72 7.76 6.79
C SER A 200 -20.31 8.34 6.85
N PRO A 201 -20.02 9.46 6.15
CA PRO A 201 -18.71 10.10 6.21
C PRO A 201 -18.37 10.57 7.63
N ILE A 202 -19.38 10.97 8.41
CA ILE A 202 -19.24 11.43 9.79
C ILE A 202 -18.84 10.26 10.70
N ASP A 203 -19.50 9.11 10.57
CA ASP A 203 -19.15 7.94 11.38
C ASP A 203 -17.78 7.38 10.99
N ALA A 204 -17.45 7.41 9.69
CA ALA A 204 -16.11 7.08 9.22
C ALA A 204 -15.05 8.02 9.83
N PHE A 205 -15.28 9.34 9.80
CA PHE A 205 -14.39 10.32 10.40
C PHE A 205 -14.22 10.10 11.90
N ASN A 206 -15.32 10.02 12.65
CA ASN A 206 -15.29 9.81 14.10
C ASN A 206 -14.54 8.53 14.46
N THR A 207 -14.71 7.46 13.68
CA THR A 207 -14.01 6.19 13.90
C THR A 207 -12.52 6.29 13.58
N ILE A 208 -12.16 6.88 12.43
CA ILE A 208 -10.77 6.95 11.96
C ILE A 208 -9.92 7.85 12.87
N PHE A 209 -10.51 8.94 13.36
CA PHE A 209 -9.83 9.93 14.18
C PHE A 209 -10.11 9.77 15.69
N GLU A 210 -10.75 8.68 16.10
CA GLU A 210 -10.99 8.40 17.52
C GLU A 210 -9.66 8.37 18.29
N GLY A 211 -9.56 9.17 19.36
CA GLY A 211 -8.37 9.23 20.21
C GLY A 211 -7.19 10.02 19.63
N VAL A 212 -7.32 10.65 18.46
CA VAL A 212 -6.31 11.58 17.95
C VAL A 212 -6.33 12.85 18.80
N ASN A 213 -5.20 13.14 19.45
CA ASN A 213 -4.98 14.39 20.16
C ASN A 213 -4.10 15.31 19.30
N PRO A 214 -4.61 16.44 18.79
CA PRO A 214 -3.83 17.34 17.94
C PRO A 214 -2.62 17.94 18.68
N ASP A 215 -2.66 18.01 20.01
CA ASP A 215 -1.59 18.60 20.82
C ASP A 215 -0.51 17.59 21.23
N GLN A 216 -0.68 16.30 20.92
CA GLN A 216 0.26 15.24 21.31
C GLN A 216 0.53 14.25 20.18
N PRO A 217 1.81 13.91 19.90
CA PRO A 217 2.12 12.91 18.90
C PRO A 217 1.64 11.52 19.34
N ASP A 218 1.26 10.68 18.37
CA ASP A 218 0.81 9.31 18.61
C ASP A 218 1.88 8.52 19.41
N PRO A 219 1.56 8.00 20.60
CA PRO A 219 2.50 7.21 21.42
C PRO A 219 3.11 6.01 20.69
N ALA A 220 2.37 5.36 19.78
CA ALA A 220 2.86 4.24 19.00
C ALA A 220 3.89 4.69 17.95
N TYR A 221 3.64 5.83 17.30
CA TYR A 221 4.60 6.47 16.40
C TYR A 221 5.87 6.89 17.14
N GLU A 222 5.75 7.54 18.29
CA GLU A 222 6.90 7.96 19.10
C GLU A 222 7.73 6.76 19.57
N HIS A 223 7.08 5.67 20.00
CA HIS A 223 7.79 4.44 20.36
C HIS A 223 8.54 3.83 19.16
N LEU A 224 7.93 3.81 17.97
CA LEU A 224 8.59 3.33 16.75
C LEU A 224 9.77 4.22 16.35
N LYS A 225 9.59 5.54 16.41
CA LYS A 225 10.64 6.55 16.16
C LYS A 225 11.81 6.36 17.11
N LEU A 226 11.56 6.20 18.42
CA LEU A 226 12.59 5.91 19.43
C LEU A 226 13.34 4.61 19.12
N LYS A 227 12.62 3.54 18.79
CA LYS A 227 13.24 2.24 18.44
C LYS A 227 14.14 2.34 17.22
N ARG A 228 13.70 3.03 16.16
CA ARG A 228 14.49 3.27 14.94
C ARG A 228 15.75 4.08 15.27
N ARG A 229 15.64 5.11 16.10
CA ARG A 229 16.77 5.91 16.56
C ARG A 229 17.82 5.05 17.27
N MET A 230 17.39 4.22 18.23
CA MET A 230 18.30 3.30 18.94
C MET A 230 19.01 2.30 18.01
N ILE A 231 18.33 1.85 16.94
CA ILE A 231 18.94 0.97 15.94
C ILE A 231 20.01 1.75 15.16
N LEU A 232 19.71 2.96 14.69
CA LEU A 232 20.68 3.81 13.98
C LEU A 232 21.89 4.12 14.86
N ASP A 233 21.68 4.44 16.14
CA ASP A 233 22.76 4.67 17.11
C ASP A 233 23.68 3.45 17.23
N GLY A 234 23.11 2.26 17.39
CA GLY A 234 23.89 1.01 17.49
C GLY A 234 24.68 0.69 16.21
N VAL A 235 24.09 0.93 15.03
CA VAL A 235 24.77 0.75 13.75
C VAL A 235 25.92 1.75 13.59
N MET A 236 25.70 3.03 13.89
CA MET A 236 26.74 4.06 13.87
C MET A 236 27.88 3.75 14.87
N GLU A 237 27.57 3.24 16.06
CA GLU A 237 28.58 2.81 17.03
C GLU A 237 29.44 1.66 16.48
N ASP A 238 28.81 0.66 15.85
CA ASP A 238 29.51 -0.46 15.24
C ASP A 238 30.44 0.02 14.09
N TYR A 239 29.97 0.92 13.21
CA TYR A 239 30.80 1.51 12.14
C TYR A 239 31.98 2.32 12.69
N ASN A 240 31.77 3.13 13.73
CA ASN A 240 32.85 3.85 14.40
C ASN A 240 33.88 2.89 15.00
N GLY A 241 33.44 1.75 15.54
CA GLY A 241 34.33 0.68 16.01
C GLY A 241 35.19 0.06 14.91
N PHE A 242 34.71 0.04 13.65
CA PHE A 242 35.46 -0.48 12.50
C PHE A 242 36.52 0.47 11.96
N ARG A 243 36.32 1.78 12.13
CA ARG A 243 37.23 2.82 11.63
C ARG A 243 38.68 2.62 12.09
N GLY A 244 38.89 2.05 13.28
CA GLY A 244 40.22 1.73 13.82
C GLY A 244 40.84 0.40 13.36
N VAL A 245 40.15 -0.38 12.53
CA VAL A 245 40.53 -1.76 12.18
C VAL A 245 40.57 -2.03 10.67
N VAL A 246 40.04 -1.11 9.85
CA VAL A 246 40.05 -1.22 8.38
C VAL A 246 41.23 -0.49 7.73
N SER A 247 41.45 -0.75 6.45
CA SER A 247 42.49 -0.09 5.66
C SER A 247 42.13 1.38 5.38
N GLN A 248 43.13 2.21 5.12
CA GLN A 248 42.91 3.63 4.78
C GLN A 248 42.01 3.83 3.54
N SER A 249 42.04 2.91 2.56
CA SER A 249 41.15 3.02 1.39
C SER A 249 39.69 2.75 1.72
N ASP A 250 39.41 1.96 2.77
CA ASP A 250 38.05 1.61 3.18
C ASP A 250 37.45 2.61 4.16
N ILE A 251 38.28 3.41 4.85
CA ILE A 251 37.82 4.46 5.77
C ILE A 251 36.90 5.47 5.06
N HIS A 252 37.22 5.85 3.83
CA HIS A 252 36.37 6.77 3.07
C HIS A 252 34.96 6.23 2.79
N LYS A 253 34.79 4.90 2.64
CA LYS A 253 33.47 4.28 2.46
C LYS A 253 32.69 4.24 3.78
N ILE A 254 33.39 3.97 4.88
CA ILE A 254 32.79 4.01 6.22
C ILE A 254 32.33 5.43 6.54
N ASP A 255 33.16 6.44 6.27
CA ASP A 255 32.83 7.83 6.54
C ASP A 255 31.59 8.27 5.74
N ALA A 256 31.52 7.94 4.44
CA ALA A 256 30.33 8.24 3.63
C ALA A 256 29.05 7.54 4.14
N HIS A 257 29.16 6.33 4.70
CA HIS A 257 28.02 5.64 5.28
C HIS A 257 27.60 6.22 6.64
N LEU A 258 28.57 6.60 7.47
CA LEU A 258 28.31 7.30 8.73
C LEU A 258 27.64 8.65 8.49
N ASP A 259 28.07 9.40 7.48
CA ASP A 259 27.42 10.65 7.06
C ASP A 259 25.96 10.40 6.69
N HIS A 260 25.69 9.40 5.84
CA HIS A 260 24.32 9.03 5.46
C HIS A 260 23.45 8.59 6.66
N LEU A 261 24.00 7.78 7.57
CA LEU A 261 23.29 7.36 8.78
C LEU A 261 23.02 8.53 9.74
N SER A 262 23.95 9.48 9.82
CA SER A 262 23.81 10.70 10.62
C SER A 262 22.70 11.59 10.07
N ASP A 263 22.63 11.76 8.74
CA ASP A 263 21.56 12.51 8.09
C ASP A 263 20.18 11.90 8.39
N LEU A 264 20.06 10.57 8.32
CA LEU A 264 18.81 9.87 8.65
C LEU A 264 18.43 9.98 10.12
N HIS A 265 19.41 9.87 11.01
CA HIS A 265 19.19 10.03 12.44
C HIS A 265 18.71 11.46 12.74
N ALA A 266 19.27 12.47 12.07
CA ALA A 266 18.86 13.86 12.20
C ALA A 266 17.44 14.10 11.66
N GLU A 267 17.12 13.59 10.48
CA GLU A 267 15.78 13.67 9.87
C GLU A 267 14.72 13.03 10.79
N LEU A 268 15.00 11.80 11.27
CA LEU A 268 14.12 11.09 12.18
C LEU A 268 13.92 11.84 13.50
N SER A 269 14.96 12.52 14.00
CA SER A 269 14.91 13.28 15.26
C SER A 269 14.13 14.59 15.12
N ALA A 270 14.20 15.24 13.96
CA ALA A 270 13.51 16.51 13.68
C ALA A 270 12.00 16.36 13.43
N ALA A 271 11.56 15.19 12.95
CA ALA A 271 10.16 14.96 12.59
C ALA A 271 9.28 14.73 13.84
N THR A 272 8.68 15.78 14.38
CA THR A 272 7.47 15.66 15.22
C THR A 272 6.27 15.72 14.28
N VAL A 273 5.60 14.57 14.09
CA VAL A 273 4.37 14.51 13.29
C VAL A 273 3.20 14.72 14.24
N LEU A 274 2.68 15.95 14.27
CA LEU A 274 1.39 16.25 14.89
C LEU A 274 0.32 15.99 13.84
N CYS A 275 -0.63 15.11 14.16
CA CYS A 275 -1.75 14.80 13.29
C CYS A 275 -2.90 15.73 13.66
N GLU A 276 -3.22 16.69 12.80
CA GLU A 276 -4.43 17.50 12.94
C GLU A 276 -5.58 16.82 12.18
N PRO A 277 -6.73 16.56 12.82
CA PRO A 277 -7.91 16.08 12.12
C PRO A 277 -8.45 17.17 11.19
N PRO A 278 -8.93 16.83 9.97
CA PRO A 278 -9.62 17.78 9.10
C PRO A 278 -10.83 18.43 9.79
N THR A 279 -11.02 19.74 9.60
CA THR A 279 -12.08 20.52 10.29
C THR A 279 -13.40 20.64 9.52
N ASP A 280 -13.42 20.27 8.25
CA ASP A 280 -14.46 20.68 7.30
C ASP A 280 -15.56 19.63 7.06
N ILE A 281 -15.70 18.64 7.95
CA ILE A 281 -16.79 17.65 7.84
C ILE A 281 -17.96 18.11 8.72
N ASP A 282 -18.81 18.97 8.18
CA ASP A 282 -20.06 19.38 8.82
C ASP A 282 -21.22 18.43 8.50
N GLY A 283 -22.13 18.26 9.47
CA GLY A 283 -23.20 17.26 9.42
C GLY A 283 -24.26 17.45 8.33
N ALA A 284 -24.10 18.45 7.47
CA ALA A 284 -24.95 18.71 6.31
C ALA A 284 -24.46 17.96 5.04
N SER A 285 -23.27 17.36 5.07
CA SER A 285 -22.63 16.67 3.94
C SER A 285 -23.17 15.26 3.63
N ASN A 286 -24.36 14.93 4.13
CA ASN A 286 -25.07 13.71 3.73
C ASN A 286 -25.54 13.84 2.27
N ALA A 287 -24.72 13.32 1.36
CA ALA A 287 -25.10 12.88 0.01
C ALA A 287 -25.78 13.91 -0.91
N THR A 288 -25.19 15.10 -1.06
CA THR A 288 -25.40 15.88 -2.29
C THR A 288 -24.08 16.52 -2.73
N GLY A 289 -23.36 15.87 -3.64
CA GLY A 289 -22.38 16.47 -4.56
C GLY A 289 -21.19 17.21 -3.95
N ASP A 290 -19.98 16.79 -4.34
CA ASP A 290 -18.72 17.53 -4.17
C ASP A 290 -18.16 17.64 -2.75
N VAL A 291 -17.57 16.54 -2.27
CA VAL A 291 -16.37 16.64 -1.43
C VAL A 291 -15.14 16.52 -2.33
N ILE A 292 -14.88 17.56 -3.13
CA ILE A 292 -13.53 17.78 -3.66
C ILE A 292 -12.81 18.58 -2.57
N GLY A 293 -12.13 17.88 -1.67
CA GLY A 293 -11.15 18.51 -0.80
C GLY A 293 -10.11 19.20 -1.68
N LEU A 294 -10.08 20.53 -1.65
CA LEU A 294 -8.97 21.31 -2.17
C LEU A 294 -7.73 20.94 -1.34
N LEU A 295 -6.82 20.19 -1.96
CA LEU A 295 -5.44 20.01 -1.49
C LEU A 295 -4.63 21.30 -1.72
#